data_AF-A0A926CYR1-F1
#
_entry.id   AF-A0A926CYR1-F1
#
_cell.length_a   1.000
_cell.length_b   1.000
_cell.length_c   1.000
_cell.angle_alpha   90.00
_cell.angle_beta   90.00
_cell.angle_gamma   90.00
#
_symmetry.space_group_name_H-M   'P 1'
#
loop_
_entity.id
_entity.type
_entity.pdbx_description
1 polymer ?
#
loop_
_entity_poly.entity_id
_entity_poly.type
_entity_poly.pdbx_seq_one_letter_code
_entity_poly.pdbx_strand_id
1 'polypeptide(L)'
;MTKPDLETLKQARQLVQAVTPLQGDCGLVCGGRCCQPGGEDAPLGMVLFPGEEQLLSACPGYEFSQANWRLGDAPATLVACAGHCRRETRPLACRIFPLAIYLDEAMHLKLILDPAARFVCPLCASGLGGLQTAFRQAVAACAKRLVQDPVQRDFIYALSRRMDQLRQDPFYRLAP
;
A
#
# COMPACT_ATOMS: atom_id res chain seq x y z
N MET A 1 13.21 -4.06 -20.75
CA MET A 1 12.32 -3.94 -19.57
C MET A 1 11.21 -2.96 -19.92
N THR A 2 9.97 -3.44 -19.98
CA THR A 2 8.80 -2.59 -20.26
C THR A 2 8.65 -1.60 -19.10
N LYS A 3 8.58 -0.31 -19.41
CA LYS A 3 8.36 0.73 -18.38
C LYS A 3 6.86 0.81 -18.06
N PRO A 4 6.47 1.08 -16.80
CA PRO A 4 5.06 1.26 -16.46
C PRO A 4 4.48 2.47 -17.18
N ASP A 5 3.19 2.40 -17.51
CA ASP A 5 2.45 3.55 -18.01
C ASP A 5 2.14 4.51 -16.86
N LEU A 6 2.87 5.64 -16.85
CA LEU A 6 2.75 6.65 -15.82
C LEU A 6 1.34 7.26 -15.75
N GLU A 7 0.60 7.29 -16.86
CA GLU A 7 -0.76 7.83 -16.89
C GLU A 7 -1.75 6.90 -16.19
N THR A 8 -1.66 5.60 -16.43
CA THR A 8 -2.44 4.60 -15.70
C THR A 8 -2.22 4.70 -14.18
N LEU A 9 -0.96 4.87 -13.75
CA LEU A 9 -0.63 5.08 -12.34
C LEU A 9 -1.24 6.38 -11.77
N LYS A 10 -1.09 7.51 -12.48
CA LYS A 10 -1.66 8.80 -12.05
C LYS A 10 -3.18 8.73 -11.91
N GLN A 11 -3.86 8.13 -12.88
CA GLN A 11 -5.32 7.95 -12.85
C GLN A 11 -5.76 7.04 -11.69
N ALA A 12 -5.04 5.94 -11.45
CA ALA A 12 -5.29 5.09 -10.29
C ALA A 12 -5.11 5.85 -8.95
N ARG A 13 -4.03 6.64 -8.83
CA ARG A 13 -3.76 7.51 -7.66
C ARG A 13 -4.85 8.56 -7.45
N GLN A 14 -5.43 9.09 -8.52
CA GLN A 14 -6.52 10.08 -8.48
C GLN A 14 -7.79 9.50 -7.87
N LEU A 15 -8.14 8.26 -8.23
CA LEU A 15 -9.37 7.60 -7.75
C LEU A 15 -9.45 7.49 -6.23
N VAL A 16 -8.29 7.42 -5.55
CA VAL A 16 -8.19 7.27 -4.09
C VAL A 16 -7.72 8.54 -3.37
N GLN A 17 -7.59 9.66 -4.08
CA GLN A 17 -7.04 10.90 -3.51
C GLN A 17 -7.92 11.49 -2.41
N ALA A 18 -9.25 11.47 -2.57
CA ALA A 18 -10.17 12.16 -1.66
C ALA A 18 -10.85 11.25 -0.62
N VAL A 19 -10.64 9.94 -0.68
CA VAL A 19 -11.30 8.96 0.21
C VAL A 19 -10.36 8.44 1.28
N THR A 20 -10.87 8.19 2.48
CA THR A 20 -10.12 7.65 3.61
C THR A 20 -10.82 6.44 4.23
N PRO A 21 -10.12 5.57 4.96
CA PRO A 21 -10.72 4.38 5.58
C PRO A 21 -11.92 4.70 6.48
N LEU A 22 -11.90 5.85 7.17
CA LEU A 22 -12.96 6.40 8.02
C LEU A 22 -13.37 7.80 7.53
N GLN A 23 -14.58 8.26 7.90
CA GLN A 23 -15.08 9.59 7.52
C GLN A 23 -14.21 10.72 8.08
N GLY A 24 -13.61 10.49 9.26
CA GLY A 24 -12.64 11.39 9.88
C GLY A 24 -11.21 10.88 9.78
N ASP A 25 -10.30 11.57 10.46
CA ASP A 25 -8.90 11.17 10.54
C ASP A 25 -8.75 9.85 11.32
N CYS A 26 -8.42 8.77 10.61
CA CYS A 26 -8.18 7.46 11.22
C CYS A 26 -6.96 7.46 12.15
N GLY A 27 -6.05 8.43 12.04
CA GLY A 27 -4.93 8.62 12.95
C GLY A 27 -5.38 8.87 14.39
N LEU A 28 -6.53 9.54 14.59
CA LEU A 28 -7.07 9.79 15.93
C LEU A 28 -7.43 8.52 16.71
N VAL A 29 -7.71 7.41 16.00
CA VAL A 29 -8.03 6.12 16.63
C VAL A 29 -6.79 5.47 17.26
N CYS A 30 -5.60 5.69 16.68
CA CYS A 30 -4.38 5.00 17.09
C CYS A 30 -3.22 5.91 17.49
N GLY A 31 -3.37 7.23 17.40
CA GLY A 31 -2.25 8.18 17.51
C GLY A 31 -1.36 8.20 16.27
N GLY A 32 -1.91 7.84 15.10
CA GLY A 32 -1.19 7.86 13.83
C GLY A 32 -0.06 6.85 13.73
N ARG A 33 -0.16 5.64 14.32
CA ARG A 33 0.92 4.62 14.34
C ARG A 33 1.58 4.35 12.99
N CYS A 34 0.80 4.24 11.92
CA CYS A 34 1.33 4.03 10.56
C CYS A 34 2.00 5.28 9.96
N CYS A 35 1.77 6.45 10.55
CA CYS A 35 2.39 7.72 10.20
C CYS A 35 3.45 8.13 11.22
N GLN A 36 3.82 7.30 12.20
CA GLN A 36 4.99 7.60 13.01
C GLN A 36 6.25 7.23 12.21
N PRO A 37 7.32 8.05 12.25
CA PRO A 37 8.59 7.65 11.66
C PRO A 37 9.06 6.34 12.31
N GLY A 38 9.64 5.45 11.50
CA GLY A 38 10.26 4.23 12.02
C GLY A 38 11.47 4.54 12.90
N GLY A 39 11.86 3.59 13.74
CA GLY A 39 13.14 3.66 14.45
C GLY A 39 14.32 3.38 13.51
N GLU A 40 15.53 3.78 13.90
CA GLU A 40 16.76 3.58 13.10
C GLU A 40 16.99 2.11 12.71
N ASP A 41 16.62 1.16 13.58
CA ASP A 41 16.80 -0.28 13.36
C ASP A 41 15.67 -0.95 12.56
N ALA A 42 14.56 -0.24 12.33
CA ALA A 42 13.39 -0.76 11.63
C ALA A 42 12.68 0.37 10.85
N PRO A 43 13.30 0.87 9.75
CA PRO A 43 12.69 1.91 8.95
C PRO A 43 11.33 1.44 8.43
N LEU A 44 10.27 2.11 8.92
CA LEU A 44 8.91 1.90 8.47
C LEU A 44 8.72 2.67 7.17
N GLY A 45 8.35 1.95 6.11
CA GLY A 45 8.16 2.52 4.79
C GLY A 45 7.05 1.82 4.04
N MET A 46 6.57 2.49 3.02
CA MET A 46 5.52 1.99 2.16
C MET A 46 6.12 1.57 0.83
N VAL A 47 5.73 0.40 0.35
CA VAL A 47 6.18 -0.08 -0.96
C VAL A 47 5.69 0.85 -2.05
N LEU A 48 6.58 1.21 -2.96
CA LEU A 48 6.25 2.01 -4.14
C LEU A 48 5.76 1.11 -5.27
N PHE A 49 4.65 1.50 -5.88
CA PHE A 49 4.22 0.92 -7.13
C PHE A 49 5.16 1.36 -8.26
N PRO A 50 5.36 0.55 -9.30
CA PRO A 50 6.18 0.89 -10.46
C PRO A 50 5.84 2.28 -11.00
N GLY A 51 6.85 3.16 -11.07
CA GLY A 51 6.71 4.54 -11.55
C GLY A 51 6.42 5.60 -10.47
N GLU A 52 6.06 5.21 -9.24
CA GLU A 52 5.78 6.18 -8.18
C GLU A 52 7.01 6.98 -7.75
N GLU A 53 8.19 6.37 -7.77
CA GLU A 53 9.44 7.06 -7.43
C GLU A 53 9.64 8.31 -8.31
N GLN A 54 9.30 8.24 -9.60
CA GLN A 54 9.39 9.39 -10.51
C GLN A 54 8.41 10.52 -10.14
N LEU A 55 7.28 10.18 -9.52
CA LEU A 55 6.29 11.16 -9.08
C LEU A 55 6.65 11.79 -7.74
N LEU A 56 7.44 11.10 -6.92
CA LEU A 56 7.71 11.45 -5.53
C LEU A 56 9.13 11.97 -5.28
N SER A 57 10.09 11.69 -6.17
CA SER A 57 11.50 12.07 -5.99
C SER A 57 11.74 13.57 -5.83
N ALA A 58 10.88 14.40 -6.42
CA ALA A 58 10.92 15.86 -6.27
C ALA A 58 10.15 16.38 -5.04
N CYS A 59 9.43 15.51 -4.32
CA CYS A 59 8.67 15.90 -3.13
C CYS A 59 9.59 15.93 -1.90
N PRO A 60 9.65 17.04 -1.15
CA PRO A 60 10.48 17.11 0.05
C PRO A 60 9.93 16.22 1.17
N GLY A 61 10.82 15.74 2.05
CA GLY A 61 10.44 14.98 3.25
C GLY A 61 10.13 13.50 3.02
N TYR A 62 10.52 12.97 1.85
CA TYR A 62 10.51 11.54 1.56
C TYR A 62 11.92 10.97 1.50
N GLU A 63 12.12 9.84 2.17
CA GLU A 63 13.34 9.06 2.14
C GLU A 63 13.09 7.74 1.43
N PHE A 64 13.93 7.42 0.45
CA PHE A 64 13.81 6.22 -0.36
C PHE A 64 14.85 5.20 0.09
N SER A 65 14.42 3.94 0.22
CA SER A 65 15.29 2.84 0.61
C SER A 65 14.92 1.55 -0.14
N GLN A 66 15.83 0.58 -0.11
CA GLN A 66 15.59 -0.73 -0.68
C GLN A 66 15.28 -1.71 0.46
N ALA A 67 14.20 -2.46 0.32
CA ALA A 67 13.87 -3.51 1.26
C ALA A 67 14.88 -4.67 1.17
N ASN A 68 15.06 -5.39 2.27
CA ASN A 68 15.81 -6.65 2.31
C ASN A 68 15.03 -7.84 1.71
N TRP A 69 13.88 -7.58 1.11
CA TRP A 69 13.05 -8.56 0.42
C TRP A 69 12.74 -8.11 -1.01
N ARG A 70 12.39 -9.05 -1.88
CA ARG A 70 12.28 -8.85 -3.32
C ARG A 70 10.84 -8.96 -3.81
N LEU A 71 10.54 -8.24 -4.88
CA LEU A 71 9.33 -8.37 -5.69
C LEU A 71 9.75 -8.82 -7.10
N GLY A 72 9.54 -10.10 -7.39
CA GLY A 72 10.16 -10.74 -8.54
C GLY A 72 11.69 -10.72 -8.39
N ASP A 73 12.37 -10.17 -9.39
CA ASP A 73 13.84 -10.14 -9.46
C ASP A 73 14.49 -8.87 -8.90
N ALA A 74 13.71 -7.90 -8.42
CA ALA A 74 14.24 -6.65 -7.86
C ALA A 74 13.93 -6.55 -6.36
N PRO A 75 14.82 -5.94 -5.55
CA PRO A 75 14.44 -5.49 -4.21
C PRO A 75 13.24 -4.54 -4.31
N ALA A 76 12.36 -4.58 -3.31
CA ALA A 76 11.25 -3.64 -3.26
C ALA A 76 11.75 -2.25 -2.85
N THR A 77 11.39 -1.21 -3.62
CA THR A 77 11.62 0.18 -3.21
C THR A 77 10.59 0.58 -2.16
N LEU A 78 11.06 1.10 -1.03
CA LEU A 78 10.24 1.68 0.03
C LEU A 78 10.39 3.19 0.03
N VAL A 79 9.35 3.87 0.50
CA VAL A 79 9.41 5.29 0.85
C VAL A 79 8.93 5.50 2.28
N ALA A 80 9.69 6.28 3.04
CA ALA A 80 9.34 6.74 4.38
C ALA A 80 9.06 8.25 4.35
N CYS A 81 8.21 8.73 5.26
CA CYS A 81 7.96 10.16 5.46
C CYS A 81 8.21 10.53 6.92
N ALA A 82 8.40 11.82 7.21
CA ALA A 82 8.56 12.34 8.59
C ALA A 82 7.24 12.37 9.40
N GLY A 83 6.28 11.52 9.03
CA GLY A 83 4.97 11.37 9.66
C GLY A 83 3.90 12.40 9.32
N HIS A 84 4.31 13.51 8.69
CA HIS A 84 3.39 14.54 8.21
C HIS A 84 3.57 14.68 6.70
N CYS A 85 2.57 14.23 5.93
CA CYS A 85 2.59 14.30 4.48
C CYS A 85 1.24 14.76 3.92
N ARG A 86 1.32 15.59 2.88
CA ARG A 86 0.17 16.01 2.09
C ARG A 86 -0.43 14.81 1.37
N ARG A 87 -1.76 14.68 1.40
CA ARG A 87 -2.44 13.49 0.87
C ARG A 87 -2.20 13.33 -0.64
N GLU A 88 -2.07 14.45 -1.36
CA GLU A 88 -1.82 14.55 -2.80
C GLU A 88 -0.45 14.00 -3.19
N THR A 89 0.51 13.99 -2.26
CA THR A 89 1.86 13.47 -2.48
C THR A 89 2.08 12.14 -1.77
N ARG A 90 1.09 11.58 -1.06
CA ARG A 90 1.24 10.24 -0.44
C ARG A 90 1.55 9.19 -1.51
N PRO A 91 2.43 8.21 -1.22
CA PRO A 91 2.53 7.00 -2.05
C PRO A 91 1.20 6.26 -2.06
N LEU A 92 0.96 5.45 -3.09
CA LEU A 92 -0.32 4.82 -3.33
C LEU A 92 -0.67 3.85 -2.21
N ALA A 93 0.31 3.06 -1.74
CA ALA A 93 0.16 2.19 -0.58
C ALA A 93 -0.37 2.94 0.66
N CYS A 94 0.17 4.13 0.98
CA CYS A 94 -0.36 5.00 2.06
C CYS A 94 -1.82 5.44 1.83
N ARG A 95 -2.24 5.64 0.58
CA ARG A 95 -3.61 6.11 0.27
C ARG A 95 -4.64 5.02 0.46
N ILE A 96 -4.27 3.77 0.17
CA ILE A 96 -5.15 2.60 0.20
C ILE A 96 -5.05 1.81 1.51
N PHE A 97 -4.04 2.07 2.34
CA PHE A 97 -3.89 1.47 3.67
C PHE A 97 -5.17 1.67 4.53
N PRO A 98 -5.68 0.64 5.23
CA PRO A 98 -5.08 -0.67 5.50
C PRO A 98 -5.46 -1.77 4.48
N LEU A 99 -5.99 -1.41 3.31
CA LEU A 99 -6.27 -2.36 2.25
C LEU A 99 -5.03 -2.62 1.40
N ALA A 100 -4.93 -3.84 0.88
CA ALA A 100 -4.00 -4.20 -0.17
C ALA A 100 -4.75 -4.72 -1.39
N ILE A 101 -4.16 -4.47 -2.56
CA ILE A 101 -4.60 -5.02 -3.84
C ILE A 101 -3.97 -6.40 -3.98
N TYR A 102 -4.78 -7.42 -4.24
CA TYR A 102 -4.34 -8.81 -4.26
C TYR A 102 -4.76 -9.51 -5.56
N LEU A 103 -3.83 -10.28 -6.14
CA LEU A 103 -4.08 -11.24 -7.21
C LEU A 103 -3.81 -12.64 -6.66
N ASP A 104 -4.82 -13.52 -6.77
CA ASP A 104 -4.61 -14.94 -6.49
C ASP A 104 -3.82 -15.63 -7.61
N GLU A 105 -3.50 -16.91 -7.43
CA GLU A 105 -2.73 -17.70 -8.42
C GLU A 105 -3.44 -17.83 -9.77
N ALA A 106 -4.77 -17.71 -9.79
CA ALA A 106 -5.58 -17.70 -11.00
C ALA A 106 -5.77 -16.28 -11.56
N MET A 107 -5.01 -15.29 -11.06
CA MET A 107 -5.05 -13.88 -11.47
C MET A 107 -6.39 -13.18 -11.21
N HIS A 108 -7.22 -13.69 -10.29
CA HIS A 108 -8.43 -12.99 -9.89
C HIS A 108 -8.09 -11.83 -8.96
N LEU A 109 -8.57 -10.64 -9.34
CA LEU A 109 -8.41 -9.43 -8.56
C LEU A 109 -9.31 -9.44 -7.32
N LYS A 110 -8.69 -9.21 -6.16
CA LYS A 110 -9.33 -9.14 -4.84
C LYS A 110 -8.84 -7.91 -4.07
N LEU A 111 -9.67 -7.44 -3.15
CA LEU A 111 -9.24 -6.55 -2.08
C LEU A 111 -9.18 -7.33 -0.78
N ILE A 112 -8.10 -7.15 -0.04
CA ILE A 112 -7.88 -7.76 1.27
C ILE A 112 -7.46 -6.68 2.26
N LEU A 113 -7.53 -7.00 3.55
CA LEU A 113 -6.72 -6.27 4.53
C LEU A 113 -5.25 -6.65 4.32
N ASP A 114 -4.39 -5.65 4.28
CA ASP A 114 -2.96 -5.85 4.20
C ASP A 114 -2.50 -6.66 5.42
N PRO A 115 -1.85 -7.83 5.24
CA PRO A 115 -1.36 -8.63 6.34
C PRO A 115 -0.42 -7.84 7.28
N ALA A 116 0.43 -6.98 6.74
CA ALA A 116 1.32 -6.15 7.55
C ALA A 116 0.54 -5.09 8.37
N ALA A 117 -0.60 -4.63 7.85
CA ALA A 117 -1.45 -3.68 8.57
C ALA A 117 -2.06 -4.27 9.84
N ARG A 118 -2.19 -5.61 9.97
CA ARG A 118 -2.74 -6.26 11.17
C ARG A 118 -1.96 -5.90 12.44
N PHE A 119 -0.65 -5.70 12.32
CA PHE A 119 0.22 -5.38 13.46
C PHE A 119 0.20 -3.89 13.85
N VAL A 120 -0.34 -3.03 12.99
CA VAL A 120 -0.20 -1.56 13.13
C VAL A 120 -1.55 -0.86 13.21
N CYS A 121 -2.49 -1.23 12.34
CA CYS A 121 -3.77 -0.56 12.16
C CYS A 121 -4.89 -1.26 12.94
N PRO A 122 -5.51 -0.61 13.94
CA PRO A 122 -6.61 -1.23 14.68
C PRO A 122 -7.86 -1.46 13.83
N LEU A 123 -8.00 -0.78 12.68
CA LEU A 123 -9.15 -0.96 11.79
C LEU A 123 -9.21 -2.36 11.18
N CYS A 124 -8.09 -3.08 11.12
CA CYS A 124 -8.04 -4.46 10.65
C CYS A 124 -8.94 -5.39 11.47
N ALA A 125 -9.13 -5.13 12.77
CA ALA A 125 -9.99 -5.93 13.64
C ALA A 125 -11.48 -5.88 13.24
N SER A 126 -11.91 -4.80 12.58
CA SER A 126 -13.29 -4.65 12.11
C SER A 126 -13.55 -5.27 10.73
N GLY A 127 -12.53 -5.89 10.12
CA GLY A 127 -12.62 -6.47 8.79
C GLY A 127 -12.86 -5.41 7.69
N LEU A 128 -13.10 -5.88 6.46
CA LEU A 128 -13.46 -4.97 5.36
C LEU A 128 -14.80 -4.26 5.63
N GLY A 129 -15.71 -4.86 6.40
CA GLY A 129 -17.02 -4.29 6.72
C GLY A 129 -16.93 -2.99 7.53
N GLY A 130 -15.92 -2.85 8.38
CA GLY A 130 -15.71 -1.66 9.21
C GLY A 130 -15.09 -0.45 8.49
N LEU A 131 -14.70 -0.61 7.23
CA LEU A 131 -14.17 0.49 6.42
C LEU A 131 -15.27 1.16 5.60
N GLN A 132 -15.12 2.45 5.32
CA GLN A 132 -16.06 3.19 4.47
C GLN A 132 -16.31 2.48 3.13
N THR A 133 -17.58 2.39 2.73
CA THR A 133 -17.95 1.82 1.43
C THR A 133 -17.35 2.60 0.26
N ALA A 134 -17.36 3.94 0.31
CA ALA A 134 -16.75 4.79 -0.72
C ALA A 134 -15.24 4.53 -0.86
N PHE A 135 -14.55 4.32 0.27
CA PHE A 135 -13.13 3.97 0.27
C PHE A 135 -12.88 2.61 -0.41
N ARG A 136 -13.61 1.57 -0.03
CA ARG A 136 -13.50 0.23 -0.64
C ARG A 136 -13.77 0.26 -2.15
N GLN A 137 -14.79 1.00 -2.58
CA GLN A 137 -15.16 1.14 -3.99
C GLN A 137 -14.09 1.86 -4.79
N ALA A 138 -13.53 2.95 -4.26
CA ALA A 138 -12.45 3.69 -4.89
C ALA A 138 -11.16 2.86 -4.98
N VAL A 139 -10.80 2.11 -3.92
CA VAL A 139 -9.65 1.19 -3.97
C VAL A 139 -9.89 0.07 -4.99
N ALA A 140 -11.11 -0.44 -5.12
CA ALA A 140 -11.45 -1.44 -6.14
C ALA A 140 -11.32 -0.87 -7.56
N ALA A 141 -11.76 0.38 -7.78
CA ALA A 141 -11.61 1.07 -9.06
C ALA A 141 -10.14 1.34 -9.39
N CYS A 142 -9.35 1.80 -8.40
CA CYS A 142 -7.91 1.98 -8.49
C CYS A 142 -7.21 0.67 -8.90
N ALA A 143 -7.55 -0.43 -8.23
CA ALA A 143 -7.01 -1.75 -8.52
C ALA A 143 -7.35 -2.22 -9.94
N LYS A 144 -8.61 -2.10 -10.36
CA LYS A 144 -9.05 -2.42 -11.72
C LYS A 144 -8.31 -1.61 -12.78
N ARG A 145 -7.98 -0.34 -12.48
CA ARG A 145 -7.21 0.50 -13.38
C ARG A 145 -5.75 0.03 -13.48
N LEU A 146 -5.11 -0.25 -12.35
CA LEU A 146 -3.72 -0.69 -12.33
C LEU A 146 -3.50 -2.00 -13.08
N VAL A 147 -4.36 -3.01 -12.89
CA VAL A 147 -4.16 -4.34 -13.52
C VAL A 147 -4.31 -4.34 -15.05
N GLN A 148 -4.73 -3.21 -15.65
CA GLN A 148 -4.72 -3.02 -17.10
C GLN A 148 -3.30 -2.78 -17.64
N ASP A 149 -2.40 -2.24 -16.83
CA ASP A 149 -0.97 -2.14 -17.15
C ASP A 149 -0.27 -3.45 -16.73
N PRO A 150 0.33 -4.20 -17.68
CA PRO A 150 1.05 -5.44 -17.38
C PRO A 150 2.13 -5.28 -16.30
N VAL A 151 2.86 -4.16 -16.29
CA VAL A 151 3.95 -3.93 -15.31
C VAL A 151 3.38 -3.79 -13.90
N GLN A 152 2.27 -3.05 -13.77
CA GLN A 152 1.57 -2.91 -12.49
C GLN A 152 0.95 -4.24 -12.06
N ARG A 153 0.32 -4.97 -12.99
CA ARG A 153 -0.30 -6.27 -12.71
C ARG A 153 0.72 -7.28 -12.19
N ASP A 154 1.87 -7.39 -12.85
CA ASP A 154 2.92 -8.35 -12.48
C ASP A 154 3.53 -7.96 -11.12
N PHE A 155 3.71 -6.66 -10.86
CA PHE A 155 4.10 -6.16 -9.55
C PHE A 155 3.07 -6.49 -8.45
N ILE A 156 1.79 -6.26 -8.70
CA ILE A 156 0.71 -6.59 -7.75
C ILE A 156 0.70 -8.09 -7.46
N TYR A 157 0.92 -8.92 -8.48
CA TYR A 157 1.01 -10.37 -8.31
C TYR A 157 2.19 -10.75 -7.43
N ALA A 158 3.39 -10.22 -7.69
CA ALA A 158 4.57 -10.44 -6.85
C ALA A 158 4.34 -9.98 -5.39
N LEU A 159 3.70 -8.81 -5.20
CA LEU A 159 3.35 -8.29 -3.89
C LEU A 159 2.33 -9.21 -3.18
N SER A 160 1.41 -9.80 -3.94
CA SER A 160 0.45 -10.79 -3.43
C SER A 160 1.15 -12.05 -2.92
N ARG A 161 2.16 -12.56 -3.64
CA ARG A 161 2.97 -13.69 -3.17
C ARG A 161 3.73 -13.36 -1.88
N ARG A 162 4.25 -12.14 -1.76
CA ARG A 162 4.90 -11.67 -0.52
C ARG A 162 3.91 -11.61 0.65
N MET A 163 2.69 -11.14 0.41
CA MET A 163 1.62 -11.15 1.41
C MET A 163 1.25 -12.57 1.86
N ASP A 164 1.23 -13.53 0.94
CA ASP A 164 0.98 -14.94 1.27
C ASP A 164 2.09 -15.54 2.15
N GLN A 165 3.35 -15.22 1.86
CA GLN A 165 4.48 -15.61 2.73
C GLN A 165 4.34 -15.03 4.15
N LEU A 166 3.96 -13.76 4.27
CA LEU A 166 3.77 -13.14 5.60
C LEU A 166 2.64 -13.82 6.37
N ARG A 167 1.57 -14.27 5.70
CA ARG A 167 0.47 -15.01 6.33
C ARG A 167 0.84 -16.43 6.77
N GLN A 168 1.87 -17.00 6.17
CA GLN A 168 2.41 -18.32 6.53
C GLN A 168 3.35 -18.25 7.73
N ASP A 169 3.83 -17.06 8.10
CA ASP A 169 4.66 -16.88 9.28
C ASP A 169 3.91 -17.36 10.54
N PRO A 170 4.52 -18.23 11.38
CA PRO A 170 3.87 -18.73 12.60
C PRO A 170 3.39 -17.63 13.53
N PHE A 171 4.11 -16.50 13.61
CA PHE A 171 3.77 -15.37 14.46
C PHE A 171 2.63 -14.53 13.88
N TYR A 172 2.32 -14.65 12.59
CA TYR A 172 1.19 -13.95 11.98
C TYR A 172 -0.15 -14.34 12.61
N ARG A 173 -0.32 -15.62 12.97
CA ARG A 173 -1.53 -16.10 13.65
C ARG A 173 -1.62 -15.68 15.10
N LEU A 174 -0.50 -15.27 15.69
CA LEU A 174 -0.40 -14.79 17.07
C LEU A 174 -0.62 -13.27 17.16
N ALA A 175 -0.63 -12.58 16.02
CA ALA A 175 -0.94 -11.17 15.95
C ALA A 175 -2.39 -10.91 16.44
N PRO A 176 -2.59 -9.97 17.37
CA PRO A 176 -3.91 -9.67 17.94
C PRO A 176 -4.97 -9.35 16.86
#